data_AF-A0A7C4ZM50-F1
#
_entry.id   AF-A0A7C4ZM50-F1
#
_cell.length_a   1.000
_cell.length_b   1.000
_cell.length_c   1.000
_cell.angle_alpha   90.00
_cell.angle_beta   90.00
_cell.angle_gamma   90.00
#
_symmetry.space_group_name_H-M   'P 1'
#
loop_
_entity.id
_entity.type
_entity.pdbx_description
1 polymer ?
#
loop_
_entity_poly.entity_id
_entity_poly.type
_entity_poly.pdbx_seq_one_letter_code
_entity_poly.pdbx_strand_id
1 'polypeptide(L)'
;MATNLGFTLGLCFVPGGFMALLGLALYGYDYRQSRQRRVQAGQAEAVGPGWTGKLQRAAEYRRHIIELIRQKQPSAWAEQLTPIPARLEQWETRLRRLVGKLNSLEANSVLQRDRRDVPAAITRLQRQLETETNPQMRAQLTETLGDLQAQQRQLDALASLMRRIELEIEETLAEIGTIYSQLQLLGAKEVDSSRAKRLSHDVEEQARRLNDLLAAMDEVYHNDHS
;
A
#
# COMPACT_ATOMS: atom_id res chain seq x y z
N MET A 1 65.42 62.47 -11.37
CA MET A 1 65.36 61.02 -11.14
C MET A 1 63.99 60.51 -11.58
N ALA A 2 64.02 59.51 -12.46
CA ALA A 2 62.99 58.53 -12.82
C ALA A 2 61.60 58.94 -13.39
N THR A 3 61.35 58.33 -14.54
CA THR A 3 60.25 58.34 -15.50
C THR A 3 59.20 57.24 -15.24
N ASN A 4 58.11 57.30 -16.04
CA ASN A 4 57.12 56.25 -16.44
C ASN A 4 55.87 56.07 -15.57
N LEU A 5 54.64 56.34 -16.05
CA LEU A 5 53.84 55.84 -17.20
C LEU A 5 52.99 54.61 -16.87
N GLY A 6 51.66 54.83 -16.84
CA GLY A 6 50.62 53.94 -17.38
C GLY A 6 50.23 52.68 -16.59
N PHE A 7 48.96 52.58 -16.19
CA PHE A 7 47.98 51.69 -16.86
C PHE A 7 46.62 51.80 -16.17
N THR A 8 45.63 52.32 -16.89
CA THR A 8 44.20 52.15 -16.62
C THR A 8 43.77 50.74 -17.01
N LEU A 9 43.17 49.98 -16.09
CA LEU A 9 42.33 48.83 -16.40
C LEU A 9 41.08 48.88 -15.53
N GLY A 10 39.96 49.20 -16.18
CA GLY A 10 38.63 49.10 -15.60
C GLY A 10 38.27 47.63 -15.41
N LEU A 11 38.03 47.25 -14.16
CA LEU A 11 37.38 45.99 -13.83
C LEU A 11 35.87 46.21 -13.91
N CYS A 12 35.29 45.79 -15.04
CA CYS A 12 33.87 45.51 -15.15
C CYS A 12 33.52 44.37 -14.17
N PHE A 13 33.00 44.74 -13.01
CA PHE A 13 32.36 43.81 -12.09
C PHE A 13 30.97 43.50 -12.66
N VAL A 14 30.77 42.30 -13.21
CA VAL A 14 29.45 41.79 -13.60
C VAL A 14 28.84 41.11 -12.37
N PRO A 15 27.86 41.70 -11.68
CA PRO A 15 27.25 41.09 -10.51
C PRO A 15 26.12 40.17 -10.98
N GLY A 16 26.44 38.95 -11.40
CA GLY A 16 25.41 38.05 -11.94
C GLY A 16 25.69 36.54 -11.89
N GLY A 17 26.86 36.09 -11.42
CA GLY A 17 27.26 34.68 -11.53
C GLY A 17 26.97 33.79 -10.32
N PHE A 18 26.81 34.35 -9.11
CA PHE A 18 26.80 33.53 -7.88
C PHE A 18 25.41 33.18 -7.34
N MET A 19 24.34 33.82 -7.80
CA MET A 19 22.98 33.55 -7.31
C MET A 19 22.30 32.35 -7.99
N ALA A 20 22.74 31.94 -9.18
CA ALA A 20 22.10 30.82 -9.90
C ALA A 20 22.49 29.43 -9.36
N LEU A 21 23.67 29.28 -8.74
CA LEU A 21 24.12 28.01 -8.20
C LEU A 21 23.61 27.73 -6.77
N LEU A 22 23.26 28.77 -6.01
CA LEU A 22 22.59 28.62 -4.70
C LEU A 22 21.10 28.23 -4.85
N GLY A 23 20.42 28.70 -5.91
CA GLY A 23 19.03 28.34 -6.19
C GLY A 23 18.81 26.86 -6.55
N LEU A 24 19.71 26.26 -7.33
CA LEU A 24 19.66 24.84 -7.71
C LEU A 24 20.09 23.91 -6.57
N ALA A 25 21.00 24.34 -5.69
CA ALA A 25 21.39 23.58 -4.51
C ALA A 25 20.28 23.57 -3.44
N LEU A 26 19.54 24.67 -3.26
CA LEU A 26 18.42 24.74 -2.31
C LEU A 26 17.16 24.02 -2.83
N TYR A 27 16.88 24.05 -4.13
CA TYR A 27 15.76 23.28 -4.71
C TYR A 27 15.98 21.76 -4.67
N GLY A 28 17.23 21.31 -4.83
CA GLY A 28 17.61 19.88 -4.70
C GLY A 28 17.75 19.39 -3.25
N TYR A 29 17.94 20.28 -2.28
CA TYR A 29 18.06 19.96 -0.87
C TYR A 29 16.68 19.79 -0.22
N ASP A 30 15.72 20.65 -0.55
CA ASP A 30 14.35 20.59 -0.03
C ASP A 30 13.58 19.37 -0.56
N TYR A 31 13.86 18.91 -1.78
CA TYR A 31 13.29 17.67 -2.34
C TYR A 31 13.79 16.40 -1.63
N ARG A 32 15.04 16.38 -1.13
CA ARG A 32 15.59 15.26 -0.35
C ARG A 32 15.07 15.25 1.09
N GLN A 33 14.94 16.43 1.69
CA GLN A 33 14.48 16.57 3.08
C GLN A 33 12.99 16.28 3.22
N SER A 34 12.17 16.64 2.23
CA SER A 34 10.74 16.29 2.19
C SER A 34 10.49 14.79 1.93
N ARG A 35 11.38 14.09 1.20
CA ARG A 35 11.34 12.62 1.08
C ARG A 35 11.73 11.93 2.39
N GLN A 36 12.76 12.41 3.08
CA GLN A 36 13.12 11.89 4.42
C GLN A 36 12.05 12.21 5.47
N ARG A 37 11.41 13.38 5.41
CA ARG A 37 10.26 13.72 6.27
C ARG A 37 9.02 12.89 5.92
N ARG A 38 8.78 12.51 4.66
CA ARG A 38 7.72 11.55 4.30
C ARG A 38 8.05 10.10 4.65
N VAL A 39 9.33 9.71 4.63
CA VAL A 39 9.79 8.39 5.10
C VAL A 39 9.73 8.33 6.63
N GLN A 40 10.09 9.41 7.35
CA GLN A 40 10.00 9.50 8.81
C GLN A 40 8.56 9.75 9.28
N ALA A 41 7.76 10.56 8.59
CA ALA A 41 6.32 10.71 8.86
C ALA A 41 5.56 9.44 8.48
N GLY A 42 5.92 8.75 7.38
CA GLY A 42 5.39 7.44 7.05
C GLY A 42 5.84 6.33 8.03
N GLN A 43 6.95 6.51 8.74
CA GLN A 43 7.37 5.64 9.85
C GLN A 43 6.70 6.02 11.18
N ALA A 44 6.31 7.27 11.38
CA ALA A 44 5.57 7.74 12.55
C ALA A 44 4.05 7.52 12.44
N GLU A 45 3.52 7.39 11.22
CA GLU A 45 2.10 7.15 10.92
C GLU A 45 1.77 5.65 10.83
N ALA A 46 2.76 4.76 11.01
CA ALA A 46 2.60 3.31 11.01
C ALA A 46 2.39 2.72 12.43
N VAL A 47 1.65 3.40 13.31
CA VAL A 47 1.17 2.79 14.57
C VAL A 47 -0.25 2.24 14.40
N GLY A 48 -0.54 1.71 13.22
CA GLY A 48 -1.49 0.62 13.08
C GLY A 48 -0.77 -0.69 13.42
N PRO A 49 -1.44 -1.69 14.01
CA PRO A 49 -0.80 -2.98 14.20
C PRO A 49 -0.34 -3.50 12.83
N GLY A 50 0.93 -3.87 12.71
CA GLY A 50 1.40 -4.64 11.55
C GLY A 50 0.58 -5.91 11.36
N TRP A 51 0.80 -6.63 10.26
CA TRP A 51 0.03 -7.81 9.87
C TRP A 51 -0.32 -8.78 11.03
N THR A 52 0.64 -9.05 11.92
CA THR A 52 0.44 -9.87 13.13
C THR A 52 -0.66 -9.33 14.04
N GLY A 53 -0.67 -8.03 14.33
CA GLY A 53 -1.69 -7.44 15.19
C GLY A 53 -3.05 -7.32 14.50
N LYS A 54 -3.11 -7.19 13.17
CA LYS A 54 -4.39 -7.30 12.41
C LYS A 54 -5.00 -8.70 12.58
N LEU A 55 -4.19 -9.74 12.47
CA LEU A 55 -4.62 -11.13 12.71
C LEU A 55 -5.05 -11.38 14.16
N GLN A 56 -4.32 -10.81 15.11
CA GLN A 56 -4.68 -10.93 16.52
C GLN A 56 -6.05 -10.27 16.81
N ARG A 57 -6.26 -9.04 16.32
CA ARG A 57 -7.57 -8.35 16.44
C ARG A 57 -8.70 -9.19 15.82
N ALA A 58 -8.47 -9.80 14.66
CA ALA A 58 -9.46 -10.67 14.02
C ALA A 58 -9.83 -11.87 14.89
N ALA A 59 -8.83 -12.55 15.44
CA ALA A 59 -9.01 -13.69 16.33
C ALA A 59 -9.72 -13.30 17.64
N GLU A 60 -9.42 -12.12 18.18
CA GLU A 60 -10.10 -11.54 19.34
C GLU A 60 -11.58 -11.27 19.05
N TYR A 61 -11.90 -10.56 17.96
CA TYR A 61 -13.28 -10.29 17.59
C TYR A 61 -14.09 -11.57 17.38
N ARG A 62 -13.55 -12.55 16.64
CA ARG A 62 -14.23 -13.83 16.44
C ARG A 62 -14.56 -14.50 17.78
N ARG A 63 -13.56 -14.63 18.66
CA ARG A 63 -13.75 -15.26 19.98
C ARG A 63 -14.82 -14.54 20.79
N HIS A 64 -14.77 -13.22 20.86
CA HIS A 64 -15.72 -12.44 21.63
C HIS A 64 -17.14 -12.48 21.06
N ILE A 65 -17.30 -12.46 19.74
CA ILE A 65 -18.63 -12.58 19.10
C ILE A 65 -19.22 -13.97 19.36
N ILE A 66 -18.45 -15.04 19.17
CA ILE A 66 -18.91 -16.41 19.42
C ILE A 66 -19.32 -16.57 20.89
N GLU A 67 -18.53 -16.02 21.81
CA GLU A 67 -18.83 -16.07 23.24
C GLU A 67 -20.12 -15.31 23.58
N LEU A 68 -20.31 -14.11 23.02
CA LEU A 68 -21.54 -13.32 23.22
C LEU A 68 -22.78 -14.04 22.68
N ILE A 69 -22.68 -14.68 21.51
CA ILE A 69 -23.77 -15.48 20.95
C ILE A 69 -24.12 -16.62 21.91
N ARG A 70 -23.12 -17.34 22.41
CA ARG A 70 -23.32 -18.46 23.35
C ARG A 70 -23.96 -18.01 24.67
N GLN A 71 -23.50 -16.88 25.22
CA GLN A 71 -23.99 -16.35 26.50
C GLN A 71 -25.42 -15.79 26.40
N LYS A 72 -25.74 -15.13 25.29
CA LYS A 72 -27.00 -14.40 25.17
C LYS A 72 -28.14 -15.25 24.64
N GLN A 73 -27.90 -16.36 23.94
CA GLN A 73 -28.88 -17.21 23.23
C GLN A 73 -30.27 -17.32 23.91
N PRO A 74 -31.26 -16.51 23.50
CA PRO A 74 -32.67 -16.78 23.74
C PRO A 74 -33.18 -17.57 22.53
N SER A 75 -34.03 -18.57 22.75
CA SER A 75 -34.54 -19.47 21.70
C SER A 75 -35.19 -18.75 20.49
N ALA A 76 -35.64 -17.51 20.64
CA ALA A 76 -36.40 -16.77 19.64
C ALA A 76 -35.60 -16.30 18.39
N TRP A 77 -34.26 -16.26 18.44
CA TRP A 77 -33.42 -15.80 17.30
C TRP A 77 -32.14 -16.62 17.12
N ALA A 78 -32.12 -17.82 17.71
CA ALA A 78 -31.03 -18.76 17.58
C ALA A 78 -30.79 -19.15 16.11
N GLU A 79 -31.85 -19.30 15.30
CA GLU A 79 -31.74 -19.65 13.88
C GLU A 79 -30.91 -18.63 13.08
N GLN A 80 -31.13 -17.33 13.30
CA GLN A 80 -30.43 -16.27 12.57
C GLN A 80 -28.95 -16.14 12.97
N LEU A 81 -28.62 -16.46 14.23
CA LEU A 81 -27.25 -16.40 14.75
C LEU A 81 -26.45 -17.69 14.53
N THR A 82 -27.12 -18.83 14.34
CA THR A 82 -26.50 -20.15 14.08
C THR A 82 -25.37 -20.10 13.04
N PRO A 83 -25.50 -19.42 11.88
CA PRO A 83 -24.44 -19.44 10.87
C PRO A 83 -23.26 -18.50 11.18
N ILE A 84 -23.37 -17.57 12.14
CA ILE A 84 -22.34 -16.55 12.39
C ILE A 84 -20.99 -17.15 12.80
N PRO A 85 -20.89 -18.12 13.74
CA PRO A 85 -19.60 -18.71 14.13
C PRO A 85 -18.82 -19.27 12.94
N ALA A 86 -19.49 -20.06 12.08
CA ALA A 86 -18.85 -20.63 10.88
C ALA A 86 -18.41 -19.55 9.88
N ARG A 87 -19.22 -18.49 9.70
CA ARG A 87 -18.87 -17.36 8.81
C ARG A 87 -17.66 -16.59 9.33
N LEU A 88 -17.56 -16.36 10.64
CA LEU A 88 -16.40 -15.69 11.24
C LEU A 88 -15.12 -16.54 11.17
N GLU A 89 -15.23 -17.86 11.29
CA GLU A 89 -14.10 -18.77 11.08
C GLU A 89 -13.59 -18.73 9.63
N GLN A 90 -14.51 -18.70 8.67
CA GLN A 90 -14.17 -18.53 7.25
C GLN A 90 -13.50 -17.17 6.99
N TRP A 91 -14.08 -16.10 7.53
CA TRP A 91 -13.54 -14.75 7.45
C TRP A 91 -12.10 -14.68 8.00
N GLU A 92 -11.85 -15.15 9.23
CA GLU A 92 -10.52 -15.15 9.83
C GLU A 92 -9.51 -16.00 9.02
N THR A 93 -9.97 -17.13 8.47
CA THR A 93 -9.14 -17.99 7.62
C THR A 93 -8.76 -17.31 6.31
N ARG A 94 -9.72 -16.64 5.65
CA ARG A 94 -9.45 -15.86 4.43
C ARG A 94 -8.50 -14.70 4.71
N LEU A 95 -8.70 -14.00 5.82
CA LEU A 95 -7.82 -12.93 6.26
C LEU A 95 -6.37 -13.43 6.46
N ARG A 96 -6.19 -14.55 7.16
CA ARG A 96 -4.85 -15.17 7.32
C ARG A 96 -4.19 -15.51 5.99
N ARG A 97 -4.95 -16.01 5.02
CA ARG A 97 -4.41 -16.32 3.68
C ARG A 97 -3.98 -15.06 2.95
N LEU A 98 -4.79 -14.01 2.96
CA LEU A 98 -4.45 -12.71 2.36
C LEU A 98 -3.18 -12.13 2.98
N VAL A 99 -3.12 -12.07 4.30
CA VAL A 99 -1.95 -11.57 5.04
C VAL A 99 -0.70 -12.41 4.72
N GLY A 100 -0.83 -13.74 4.65
CA GLY A 100 0.27 -14.62 4.26
C GLY A 100 0.81 -14.31 2.87
N LYS A 101 -0.09 -14.08 1.89
CA LYS A 101 0.31 -13.68 0.53
C LYS A 101 0.99 -12.31 0.52
N LEU A 102 0.45 -11.32 1.22
CA LEU A 102 1.06 -9.98 1.32
C LEU A 102 2.47 -10.06 1.92
N ASN A 103 2.65 -10.81 3.00
CA ASN A 103 3.97 -11.05 3.60
C ASN A 103 4.95 -11.69 2.61
N SER A 104 4.50 -12.65 1.80
CA SER A 104 5.36 -13.27 0.78
C SER A 104 5.80 -12.30 -0.31
N LEU A 105 4.93 -11.36 -0.70
CA LEU A 105 5.26 -10.32 -1.67
C LEU A 105 6.23 -9.28 -1.09
N GLU A 106 6.01 -8.86 0.15
CA GLU A 106 6.90 -7.95 0.85
C GLU A 106 8.29 -8.56 1.04
N ALA A 107 8.37 -9.86 1.37
CA ALA A 107 9.62 -10.58 1.57
C ALA A 107 10.33 -10.98 0.26
N ASN A 108 9.70 -10.82 -0.90
CA ASN A 108 10.31 -11.20 -2.18
C ASN A 108 11.42 -10.20 -2.56
N SER A 109 12.67 -10.59 -2.31
CA SER A 109 13.84 -9.74 -2.56
C SER A 109 14.06 -9.37 -4.03
N VAL A 110 13.59 -10.18 -4.98
CA VAL A 110 13.65 -9.87 -6.41
C VAL A 110 12.68 -8.75 -6.74
N LEU A 111 11.42 -8.88 -6.33
CA LEU A 111 10.42 -7.82 -6.51
C LEU A 111 10.84 -6.50 -5.85
N GLN A 112 11.38 -6.54 -4.63
CA GLN A 112 11.85 -5.33 -3.96
C GLN A 112 13.04 -4.68 -4.67
N ARG A 113 13.96 -5.50 -5.21
CA ARG A 113 15.08 -5.01 -6.01
C ARG A 113 14.57 -4.35 -7.29
N ASP A 114 13.70 -5.00 -8.03
CA ASP A 114 13.21 -4.52 -9.32
C ASP A 114 12.42 -3.22 -9.16
N ARG A 115 11.56 -3.12 -8.14
CA ARG A 115 10.85 -1.87 -7.80
C ARG A 115 11.80 -0.70 -7.53
N ARG A 116 13.00 -0.96 -7.02
CA ARG A 116 14.02 0.05 -6.75
C ARG A 116 14.86 0.36 -7.99
N ASP A 117 15.22 -0.66 -8.75
CA ASP A 117 16.28 -0.58 -9.76
C ASP A 117 15.72 -0.28 -11.17
N VAL A 118 14.53 -0.77 -11.52
CA VAL A 118 13.88 -0.56 -12.82
C VAL A 118 13.68 0.93 -13.15
N PRO A 119 13.15 1.79 -12.25
CA PRO A 119 12.97 3.22 -12.56
C PRO A 119 14.29 3.94 -12.87
N ALA A 120 15.36 3.55 -12.17
CA ALA A 120 16.70 4.10 -12.42
C ALA A 120 17.26 3.61 -13.76
N ALA A 121 17.02 2.35 -14.13
CA ALA A 121 17.41 1.79 -15.42
C ALA A 121 16.69 2.49 -16.59
N ILE A 122 15.37 2.72 -16.47
CA ILE A 122 14.56 3.48 -17.42
C ILE A 122 15.15 4.89 -17.63
N THR A 123 15.38 5.60 -16.53
CA THR A 123 15.92 6.98 -16.58
C THR A 123 17.31 7.03 -17.23
N ARG A 124 18.12 5.99 -17.04
CA ARG A 124 19.45 5.86 -17.66
C ARG A 124 19.35 5.61 -19.16
N LEU A 125 18.49 4.68 -19.59
CA LEU A 125 18.28 4.34 -21.00
C LEU A 125 17.66 5.50 -21.79
N GLN A 126 16.73 6.25 -21.18
CA GLN A 126 16.17 7.46 -21.78
C GLN A 126 17.27 8.49 -22.09
N ARG A 127 18.15 8.78 -21.12
CA ARG A 127 19.29 9.68 -21.31
C ARG A 127 20.27 9.17 -22.37
N GLN A 128 20.52 7.87 -22.42
CA GLN A 128 21.39 7.29 -23.45
C GLN A 128 20.79 7.43 -24.85
N LEU A 129 19.47 7.21 -24.98
CA LEU A 129 18.74 7.34 -26.23
C LEU A 129 18.73 8.78 -26.77
N GLU A 130 18.78 9.79 -25.90
CA GLU A 130 18.87 11.21 -26.30
C GLU A 130 20.19 11.53 -27.02
N THR A 131 21.28 10.87 -26.64
CA THR A 131 22.63 11.12 -27.17
C THR A 131 23.11 10.10 -28.20
N GLU A 132 22.41 8.96 -28.34
CA GLU A 132 22.81 7.88 -29.23
C GLU A 132 22.56 8.24 -30.69
N THR A 133 23.59 8.09 -31.54
CA THR A 133 23.54 8.44 -32.97
C THR A 133 23.44 7.19 -33.84
N ASN A 134 23.91 6.03 -33.38
CA ASN A 134 23.87 4.80 -34.16
C ASN A 134 22.42 4.27 -34.23
N PRO A 135 21.83 4.12 -35.45
CA PRO A 135 20.43 3.73 -35.60
C PRO A 135 20.12 2.33 -35.04
N GLN A 136 21.05 1.38 -35.12
CA GLN A 136 20.87 0.03 -34.57
C GLN A 136 20.85 0.07 -33.04
N MET A 137 21.76 0.83 -32.43
CA MET A 137 21.79 1.03 -30.98
C MET A 137 20.54 1.77 -30.49
N ARG A 138 20.07 2.79 -31.21
CA ARG A 138 18.81 3.48 -30.88
C ARG A 138 17.61 2.53 -30.90
N ALA A 139 17.54 1.64 -31.89
CA ALA A 139 16.48 0.63 -31.98
C ALA A 139 16.50 -0.30 -30.77
N GLN A 140 17.68 -0.85 -30.43
CA GLN A 140 17.84 -1.74 -29.27
C GLN A 140 17.50 -1.03 -27.95
N LEU A 141 17.97 0.21 -27.77
CA LEU A 141 17.66 1.01 -26.57
C LEU A 141 16.16 1.28 -26.45
N THR A 142 15.47 1.52 -27.57
CA THR A 142 14.03 1.77 -27.59
C THR A 142 13.24 0.52 -27.22
N GLU A 143 13.63 -0.65 -27.76
CA GLU A 143 13.02 -1.93 -27.42
C GLU A 143 13.18 -2.25 -25.93
N THR A 144 14.41 -2.23 -25.42
CA THR A 144 14.70 -2.48 -24.00
C THR A 144 14.00 -1.48 -23.07
N LEU A 145 13.88 -0.22 -23.50
CA LEU A 145 13.12 0.78 -22.75
C LEU A 145 11.63 0.42 -22.68
N GLY A 146 11.05 -0.06 -23.78
CA GLY A 146 9.67 -0.54 -23.85
C GLY A 146 9.41 -1.69 -22.87
N ASP A 147 10.31 -2.67 -22.82
CA ASP A 147 10.22 -3.81 -21.90
C ASP A 147 10.27 -3.37 -20.44
N LEU A 148 11.22 -2.51 -20.09
CA LEU A 148 11.34 -1.98 -18.72
C LEU A 148 10.13 -1.14 -18.32
N GLN A 149 9.56 -0.37 -19.24
CA GLN A 149 8.33 0.39 -19.00
C GLN A 149 7.11 -0.52 -18.80
N ALA A 150 7.05 -1.65 -19.51
CA ALA A 150 6.03 -2.67 -19.27
C ALA A 150 6.20 -3.30 -17.86
N GLN A 151 7.42 -3.70 -17.52
CA GLN A 151 7.75 -4.23 -16.18
C GLN A 151 7.41 -3.22 -15.08
N GLN A 152 7.74 -1.94 -15.25
CA GLN A 152 7.41 -0.90 -14.27
C GLN A 152 5.89 -0.80 -14.04
N ARG A 153 5.09 -0.82 -15.12
CA ARG A 153 3.62 -0.76 -15.00
C ARG A 153 3.06 -1.95 -14.22
N GLN A 154 3.60 -3.15 -14.42
CA GLN A 154 3.22 -4.34 -13.66
C GLN A 154 3.57 -4.21 -12.18
N LEU A 155 4.80 -3.77 -11.87
CA LEU A 155 5.24 -3.52 -10.49
C LEU A 155 4.40 -2.45 -9.78
N ASP A 156 4.00 -1.40 -10.49
CA ASP A 156 3.16 -0.33 -9.95
C ASP A 156 1.71 -0.81 -9.73
N ALA A 157 1.18 -1.64 -10.63
CA ALA A 157 -0.13 -2.26 -10.47
C ALA A 157 -0.15 -3.18 -9.24
N LEU A 158 0.86 -4.03 -9.07
CA LEU A 158 1.02 -4.90 -7.89
C LEU A 158 1.09 -4.08 -6.60
N ALA A 159 1.91 -3.02 -6.57
CA ALA A 159 2.05 -2.17 -5.39
C ALA A 159 0.76 -1.41 -5.04
N SER A 160 -0.06 -1.09 -6.03
CA SER A 160 -1.36 -0.44 -5.85
C SER A 160 -2.40 -1.42 -5.33
N LEU A 161 -2.40 -2.66 -5.86
CA LEU A 161 -3.26 -3.74 -5.38
C LEU A 161 -2.97 -4.07 -3.91
N MET A 162 -1.70 -4.21 -3.52
CA MET A 162 -1.32 -4.48 -2.13
C MET A 162 -1.85 -3.41 -1.18
N ARG A 163 -1.69 -2.12 -1.53
CA ARG A 163 -2.24 -0.99 -0.76
C ARG A 163 -3.76 -1.05 -0.65
N ARG A 164 -4.45 -1.41 -1.75
CA ARG A 164 -5.90 -1.58 -1.73
C ARG A 164 -6.32 -2.71 -0.79
N ILE A 165 -5.69 -3.88 -0.88
CA ILE A 165 -5.98 -5.02 -0.01
C ILE A 165 -5.76 -4.64 1.46
N GLU A 166 -4.70 -3.87 1.76
CA GLU A 166 -4.45 -3.41 3.12
C GLU A 166 -5.61 -2.57 3.68
N LEU A 167 -6.12 -1.61 2.89
CA LEU A 167 -7.26 -0.77 3.29
C LEU A 167 -8.52 -1.60 3.51
N GLU A 168 -8.79 -2.55 2.62
CA GLU A 168 -9.95 -3.44 2.71
C GLU A 168 -9.88 -4.36 3.94
N ILE A 169 -8.68 -4.76 4.36
CA ILE A 169 -8.47 -5.50 5.61
C ILE A 169 -8.80 -4.63 6.83
N GLU A 170 -8.41 -3.36 6.84
CA GLU A 170 -8.78 -2.45 7.93
C GLU A 170 -10.28 -2.17 7.97
N GLU A 171 -10.91 -2.00 6.80
CA GLU A 171 -12.36 -1.81 6.67
C GLU A 171 -13.12 -3.00 7.26
N THR A 172 -12.80 -4.23 6.84
CA THR A 172 -13.50 -5.42 7.36
C THR A 172 -13.28 -5.61 8.86
N LEU A 173 -12.10 -5.28 9.39
CA LEU A 173 -11.84 -5.35 10.83
C LEU A 173 -12.67 -4.33 11.62
N ALA A 174 -12.82 -3.11 11.08
CA ALA A 174 -13.65 -2.07 11.69
C ALA A 174 -15.15 -2.46 11.66
N GLU A 175 -15.61 -3.06 10.57
CA GLU A 175 -17.00 -3.53 10.44
C GLU A 175 -17.29 -4.69 11.39
N ILE A 176 -16.41 -5.69 11.49
CA ILE A 176 -16.55 -6.76 12.49
C ILE A 176 -16.50 -6.20 13.93
N GLY A 177 -15.69 -5.19 14.21
CA GLY A 177 -15.69 -4.51 15.50
C GLY A 177 -17.00 -3.78 15.82
N THR A 178 -17.64 -3.23 14.79
CA THR A 178 -18.99 -2.63 14.90
C THR A 178 -20.04 -3.69 15.18
N ILE A 179 -20.00 -4.82 14.47
CA ILE A 179 -20.84 -6.01 14.69
C ILE A 179 -20.72 -6.50 16.14
N TYR A 180 -19.49 -6.62 16.66
CA TYR A 180 -19.23 -6.97 18.06
C TYR A 180 -19.93 -6.00 19.03
N SER A 181 -19.74 -4.70 18.85
CA SER A 181 -20.33 -3.66 19.71
C SER A 181 -21.87 -3.71 19.68
N GLN A 182 -22.45 -3.91 18.49
CA GLN A 182 -23.89 -4.06 18.33
C GLN A 182 -24.43 -5.33 19.01
N LEU A 183 -23.68 -6.43 18.97
CA LEU A 183 -24.02 -7.68 19.63
C LEU A 183 -23.94 -7.60 21.16
N GLN A 184 -23.00 -6.83 21.69
CA GLN A 184 -22.95 -6.59 23.13
C GLN A 184 -24.23 -5.91 23.65
N LEU A 185 -24.77 -4.97 22.86
CA LEU A 185 -26.02 -4.24 23.15
C LEU A 185 -27.30 -5.06 22.91
N LEU A 186 -27.22 -6.20 22.22
CA LEU A 186 -28.36 -7.06 21.85
C LEU A 186 -29.02 -7.79 23.05
N GLY A 187 -28.87 -7.31 24.29
CA GLY A 187 -29.44 -7.93 25.51
C GLY A 187 -30.32 -7.03 26.38
N ALA A 188 -30.74 -5.84 25.91
CA ALA A 188 -31.37 -4.83 26.79
C ALA A 188 -32.86 -4.53 26.52
N LYS A 189 -33.48 -5.09 25.48
CA LYS A 189 -34.91 -4.93 25.16
C LYS A 189 -35.30 -5.96 24.10
N GLU A 190 -36.58 -6.32 24.04
CA GLU A 190 -37.18 -7.21 23.02
C GLU A 190 -36.48 -7.03 21.67
N VAL A 191 -35.59 -7.98 21.37
CA VAL A 191 -34.78 -7.94 20.15
C VAL A 191 -35.65 -8.45 19.03
N ASP A 192 -35.91 -7.60 18.05
CA ASP A 192 -36.54 -8.02 16.82
C ASP A 192 -35.56 -8.87 15.98
N SER A 193 -36.04 -10.01 15.51
CA SER A 193 -35.39 -10.95 14.58
C SER A 193 -34.69 -10.25 13.41
N SER A 194 -35.23 -9.10 12.99
CA SER A 194 -34.66 -8.18 11.99
C SER A 194 -33.23 -7.75 12.28
N ARG A 195 -32.87 -7.46 13.55
CA ARG A 195 -31.52 -7.02 13.93
C ARG A 195 -30.52 -8.17 13.92
N ALA A 196 -30.92 -9.34 14.39
CA ALA A 196 -30.10 -10.55 14.32
C ALA A 196 -29.85 -10.97 12.87
N LYS A 197 -30.86 -10.85 12.00
CA LYS A 197 -30.75 -11.11 10.56
C LYS A 197 -29.77 -10.16 9.87
N ARG A 198 -29.82 -8.85 10.17
CA ARG A 198 -28.83 -7.88 9.66
C ARG A 198 -27.42 -8.25 10.09
N LEU A 199 -27.20 -8.50 11.38
CA LEU A 199 -25.87 -8.88 11.88
C LEU A 199 -25.30 -10.11 11.15
N SER A 200 -26.15 -11.11 10.93
CA SER A 200 -25.78 -12.33 10.22
C SER A 200 -25.40 -12.05 8.76
N HIS A 201 -26.16 -11.17 8.09
CA HIS A 201 -25.88 -10.71 6.74
C HIS A 201 -24.56 -9.92 6.66
N ASP A 202 -24.32 -8.99 7.58
CA ASP A 202 -23.12 -8.16 7.60
C ASP A 202 -21.85 -9.02 7.74
N VAL A 203 -21.88 -10.03 8.64
CA VAL A 203 -20.77 -11.00 8.77
C VAL A 203 -20.57 -11.80 7.48
N GLU A 204 -21.64 -12.17 6.79
CA GLU A 204 -21.57 -12.90 5.53
C GLU A 204 -20.95 -12.06 4.42
N GLU A 205 -21.34 -10.80 4.32
CA GLU A 205 -20.77 -9.83 3.40
C GLU A 205 -19.26 -9.67 3.62
N GLN A 206 -18.83 -9.56 4.88
CA GLN A 206 -17.40 -9.48 5.22
C GLN A 206 -16.64 -10.73 4.80
N ALA A 207 -17.23 -11.90 5.04
CA ALA A 207 -16.62 -13.16 4.63
C ALA A 207 -16.50 -13.23 3.09
N ARG A 208 -17.51 -12.79 2.34
CA ARG A 208 -17.50 -12.77 0.86
C ARG A 208 -16.50 -11.75 0.31
N ARG A 209 -16.47 -10.52 0.85
CA ARG A 209 -15.51 -9.48 0.43
C ARG A 209 -14.07 -9.98 0.51
N LEU A 210 -13.68 -10.64 1.61
CA LEU A 210 -12.35 -11.23 1.72
C LEU A 210 -12.09 -12.37 0.72
N ASN A 211 -13.13 -13.11 0.33
CA ASN A 211 -13.01 -14.15 -0.69
C ASN A 211 -12.74 -13.53 -2.07
N ASP A 212 -13.44 -12.46 -2.40
CA ASP A 212 -13.30 -11.77 -3.69
C ASP A 212 -11.95 -11.08 -3.80
N LEU A 213 -11.45 -10.50 -2.69
CA LEU A 213 -10.09 -9.96 -2.62
C LEU A 213 -9.02 -11.03 -2.81
N LEU A 214 -9.21 -12.21 -2.23
CA LEU A 214 -8.30 -13.33 -2.41
C LEU A 214 -8.28 -13.79 -3.87
N ALA A 215 -9.45 -13.89 -4.51
CA ALA A 215 -9.57 -14.24 -5.92
C ALA A 215 -8.91 -13.19 -6.84
N ALA A 216 -9.13 -11.90 -6.59
CA ALA A 216 -8.50 -10.82 -7.35
C ALA A 216 -6.96 -10.82 -7.21
N MET A 217 -6.46 -11.14 -6.01
CA MET A 217 -5.03 -11.28 -5.77
C MET A 217 -4.44 -12.50 -6.51
N ASP A 218 -5.19 -13.59 -6.59
CA ASP A 218 -4.77 -14.79 -7.32
C ASP A 218 -4.78 -14.57 -8.84
N GLU A 219 -5.72 -13.81 -9.38
CA GLU A 219 -5.80 -13.47 -10.81
C GLU A 219 -4.59 -12.64 -11.26
N VAL A 220 -4.26 -11.58 -10.52
CA VAL A 220 -3.10 -10.73 -10.83
C VAL A 220 -1.79 -11.52 -10.74
N TYR A 221 -1.73 -12.53 -9.87
CA TYR A 221 -0.56 -13.40 -9.74
C TYR A 221 -0.42 -14.40 -10.90
N HIS A 222 -1.53 -14.96 -11.40
CA HIS A 222 -1.51 -15.92 -12.51
C HIS A 222 -1.18 -15.26 -13.84
N ASN A 223 -1.60 -14.01 -14.06
CA ASN A 223 -1.28 -13.25 -15.27
C ASN A 223 0.20 -12.81 -15.34
N ASP A 224 1.00 -13.03 -14.29
CA ASP A 224 2.44 -12.74 -14.24
C ASP A 224 3.31 -13.96 -14.61
N HIS A 225 2.71 -15.16 -14.76
CA HIS A 225 3.42 -16.44 -14.99
C HIS A 225 3.04 -17.16 -16.30
N SER A 226 2.39 -16.48 -17.24
CA SER A 226 1.97 -16.99 -18.56
C SER A 226 2.60 -16.20 -19.69
#